data_AF-A0A9D4W2G5-F1
#
_entry.id   AF-A0A9D4W2G5-F1
#
_cell.length_a   1.000
_cell.length_b   1.000
_cell.length_c   1.000
_cell.angle_alpha   90.00
_cell.angle_beta   90.00
_cell.angle_gamma   90.00
#
_symmetry.space_group_name_H-M   'P 1'
#
loop_
_entity.id
_entity.type
_entity.pdbx_description
1 polymer ?
#
loop_
_entity_poly.entity_id
_entity_poly.type
_entity_poly.pdbx_seq_one_letter_code
_entity_poly.pdbx_strand_id
1 'polypeptide(L)'
;TNAYREGKIYGIDASSGAAVMALGISPGDHVLDLCAAPGAKLCMILDLLGDSGSVTGVDAARHRLAACRTMLQKYKLGDRCRLFVADGTTFSVIPEGFRSDSE
;
A
#
# COMPACT_ATOMS: atom_id res chain seq x y z
N THR A 1 -2.93 17.44 -15.92
CA THR A 1 -1.63 18.15 -16.02
C THR A 1 -0.55 17.17 -16.46
N ASN A 2 0.61 17.63 -16.96
CA ASN A 2 1.71 16.74 -17.37
C ASN A 2 2.24 15.92 -16.18
N ALA A 3 2.38 16.54 -15.00
CA ALA A 3 2.79 15.85 -13.79
C ALA A 3 1.94 14.61 -13.46
N TYR A 4 0.61 14.69 -13.62
CA TYR A 4 -0.26 13.54 -13.39
C TYR A 4 -0.10 12.44 -14.45
N ARG A 5 0.11 12.81 -15.72
CA ARG A 5 0.30 11.84 -16.82
C ARG A 5 1.63 11.11 -16.69
N GLU A 6 2.66 11.82 -16.27
CA GLU A 6 4.03 11.30 -16.07
C GLU A 6 4.19 10.52 -14.75
N GLY A 7 3.14 10.39 -13.95
CA GLY A 7 3.21 9.65 -12.69
C GLY A 7 4.00 10.36 -11.59
N LYS A 8 4.11 11.70 -11.64
CA LYS A 8 4.81 12.50 -10.61
C LYS A 8 3.91 12.87 -9.43
N ILE A 9 2.60 12.87 -9.64
CA ILE A 9 1.59 13.16 -8.62
C ILE A 9 0.38 12.24 -8.79
N TYR A 10 -0.23 11.85 -7.69
CA TYR A 10 -1.56 11.24 -7.66
C TYR A 10 -2.52 12.06 -6.79
N GLY A 11 -3.80 11.92 -7.07
CA GLY A 11 -4.84 12.54 -6.25
C GLY A 11 -5.05 11.72 -4.97
N ILE A 12 -5.05 12.40 -3.83
CA ILE A 12 -5.44 11.86 -2.54
C ILE A 12 -6.22 12.94 -1.79
N ASP A 13 -7.28 12.55 -1.10
CA ASP A 13 -8.01 13.47 -0.23
C ASP A 13 -7.15 13.88 0.97
N ALA A 14 -7.24 15.13 1.41
CA ALA A 14 -6.45 15.65 2.53
C ALA A 14 -6.66 14.83 3.83
N SER A 15 -7.90 14.41 4.11
CA SER A 15 -8.21 13.56 5.27
C SER A 15 -7.57 12.18 5.16
N SER A 16 -7.47 11.65 3.94
CA SER A 16 -6.82 10.36 3.69
C SER A 16 -5.32 10.46 3.89
N GLY A 17 -4.70 11.56 3.46
CA GLY A 17 -3.29 11.83 3.72
C GLY A 17 -3.00 12.00 5.21
N ALA A 18 -3.84 12.76 5.92
CA ALA A 18 -3.72 12.94 7.37
C ALA A 18 -3.81 11.60 8.14
N ALA A 19 -4.71 10.70 7.72
CA ALA A 19 -4.83 9.38 8.32
C ALA A 19 -3.54 8.54 8.16
N VAL A 20 -2.90 8.60 6.99
CA VAL A 20 -1.61 7.90 6.76
C VAL A 20 -0.50 8.52 7.62
N MET A 21 -0.42 9.85 7.69
CA MET A 21 0.57 10.54 8.52
C MET A 21 0.42 10.21 10.01
N ALA A 22 -0.81 10.03 10.49
CA ALA A 22 -1.09 9.70 11.89
C ALA A 22 -0.57 8.31 12.31
N LEU A 23 -0.31 7.41 11.35
CA LEU A 23 0.25 6.08 11.64
C LEU A 23 1.73 6.14 12.07
N GLY A 24 2.45 7.24 11.80
CA GLY A 24 3.86 7.38 12.20
C GLY A 24 4.81 6.41 11.48
N ILE A 25 4.48 6.02 10.25
CA ILE A 25 5.24 5.05 9.44
C ILE A 25 6.70 5.50 9.29
N SER A 26 7.61 4.58 9.56
CA SER A 26 9.06 4.74 9.42
C SER A 26 9.62 3.76 8.38
N PRO A 27 10.73 4.10 7.70
CA PRO A 27 11.42 3.17 6.82
C PRO A 27 11.76 1.85 7.54
N GLY A 28 11.43 0.72 6.92
CA GLY A 28 11.58 -0.61 7.51
C GLY A 28 10.30 -1.19 8.13
N ASP A 29 9.25 -0.39 8.30
CA ASP A 29 7.98 -0.91 8.80
C ASP A 29 7.30 -1.86 7.79
N HIS A 30 6.55 -2.82 8.32
CA HIS A 30 5.71 -3.71 7.53
C HIS A 30 4.25 -3.38 7.79
N VAL A 31 3.58 -2.78 6.81
CA VAL A 31 2.25 -2.18 6.97
C VAL A 31 1.19 -3.06 6.33
N LEU A 32 0.06 -3.24 7.02
CA LEU A 32 -1.13 -3.90 6.51
C LEU A 32 -2.23 -2.87 6.26
N ASP A 33 -2.69 -2.77 5.01
CA ASP A 33 -3.81 -1.90 4.59
C ASP A 33 -5.05 -2.76 4.28
N LEU A 34 -5.93 -2.89 5.28
CA LEU A 34 -7.21 -3.62 5.18
C LEU A 34 -8.27 -2.68 4.58
N CYS A 35 -8.63 -2.88 3.31
CA CYS A 35 -9.41 -1.99 2.42
C CYS A 35 -8.55 -1.05 1.54
N ALA A 36 -7.46 -1.60 0.98
CA ALA A 36 -6.46 -0.83 0.25
C ALA A 36 -6.96 -0.18 -1.06
N ALA A 37 -8.00 -0.72 -1.70
CA ALA A 37 -8.41 -0.19 -3.00
C ALA A 37 -9.20 1.13 -2.85
N PRO A 38 -9.06 2.10 -3.78
CA PRO A 38 -8.36 2.03 -5.06
C PRO A 38 -6.84 2.27 -5.02
N GLY A 39 -6.22 2.46 -3.86
CA GLY A 39 -4.75 2.42 -3.72
C GLY A 39 -4.04 3.73 -3.33
N ALA A 40 -4.75 4.86 -3.15
CA ALA A 40 -4.09 6.14 -2.88
C ALA A 40 -3.36 6.19 -1.52
N LYS A 41 -3.99 5.69 -0.45
CA LYS A 41 -3.35 5.58 0.88
C LYS A 41 -2.18 4.60 0.82
N LEU A 42 -2.39 3.43 0.21
CA LEU A 42 -1.37 2.43 -0.01
C LEU A 42 -0.14 2.98 -0.76
N CYS A 43 -0.33 3.80 -1.80
CA CYS A 43 0.78 4.47 -2.50
C CYS A 43 1.52 5.42 -1.56
N MET A 44 0.80 6.23 -0.77
CA MET A 44 1.42 7.15 0.19
C MET A 44 2.20 6.41 1.28
N ILE A 45 1.71 5.27 1.75
CA ILE A 45 2.43 4.39 2.68
C ILE A 45 3.75 3.93 2.04
N LEU A 46 3.71 3.46 0.79
CA LEU A 46 4.91 3.01 0.05
C LEU A 46 5.91 4.15 -0.15
N ASP A 47 5.45 5.37 -0.44
CA ASP A 47 6.31 6.55 -0.55
C ASP A 47 7.02 6.87 0.79
N LEU A 48 6.32 6.74 1.92
CA LEU A 48 6.88 6.98 3.26
C LEU A 48 7.88 5.90 3.71
N LEU A 49 7.62 4.64 3.36
CA LEU A 49 8.55 3.54 3.62
C LEU A 49 9.89 3.72 2.89
N GLY A 50 9.89 4.47 1.77
CA GLY A 50 11.06 4.61 0.94
C GLY A 50 11.54 3.24 0.50
N ASP A 51 12.84 2.95 0.63
CA ASP A 51 13.45 1.72 0.13
C ASP A 51 13.45 0.51 1.08
N SER A 52 12.86 0.65 2.27
CA SER A 52 12.88 -0.38 3.31
C SER A 52 11.49 -0.64 3.86
N GLY A 53 11.18 -1.90 4.18
CA GLY A 53 9.86 -2.33 4.63
C GLY A 53 8.97 -2.84 3.50
N SER A 54 7.69 -3.08 3.79
CA SER A 54 6.74 -3.64 2.81
C SER A 54 5.31 -3.22 3.11
N VAL A 55 4.44 -3.23 2.10
CA VAL A 55 3.00 -3.07 2.29
C VAL A 55 2.24 -4.30 1.82
N THR A 56 1.37 -4.82 2.68
CA THR A 56 0.35 -5.78 2.29
C THR A 56 -1.00 -5.08 2.17
N GLY A 57 -1.54 -4.98 0.96
CA GLY A 57 -2.88 -4.44 0.70
C GLY A 57 -3.92 -5.53 0.54
N VAL A 58 -5.08 -5.36 1.15
CA VAL A 58 -6.20 -6.31 1.10
C VAL A 58 -7.47 -5.57 0.71
N ASP A 59 -8.26 -6.13 -0.21
CA ASP A 59 -9.60 -5.60 -0.51
C ASP A 59 -10.52 -6.74 -0.98
N ALA A 60 -11.76 -6.77 -0.52
CA ALA A 60 -12.72 -7.80 -0.91
C ALA A 60 -13.13 -7.69 -2.39
N ALA A 61 -13.07 -6.48 -2.96
CA ALA A 61 -13.52 -6.21 -4.32
C ALA A 61 -12.38 -6.34 -5.33
N ARG A 62 -12.33 -7.49 -6.03
CA ARG A 62 -11.33 -7.79 -7.08
C ARG A 62 -11.16 -6.68 -8.11
N HIS A 63 -12.25 -6.08 -8.58
CA HIS A 63 -12.20 -5.02 -9.60
C HIS A 63 -11.58 -3.72 -9.07
N ARG A 64 -11.82 -3.37 -7.80
CA ARG A 64 -11.19 -2.21 -7.16
C ARG A 64 -9.70 -2.46 -6.95
N LEU A 65 -9.34 -3.68 -6.55
CA LEU A 65 -7.93 -4.06 -6.39
C LEU A 65 -7.17 -4.08 -7.73
N ALA A 66 -7.85 -4.36 -8.85
CA ALA A 66 -7.26 -4.20 -10.18
C ALA A 66 -6.89 -2.73 -10.47
N ALA A 67 -7.75 -1.77 -10.10
CA ALA A 67 -7.42 -0.35 -10.20
C ALA A 67 -6.22 0.03 -9.31
N CYS A 68 -6.12 -0.54 -8.11
CA CYS A 68 -4.95 -0.40 -7.24
C CYS A 68 -3.66 -0.89 -7.91
N ARG A 69 -3.69 -2.05 -8.59
CA ARG A 69 -2.54 -2.55 -9.36
C ARG A 69 -2.13 -1.59 -10.47
N THR A 70 -3.09 -1.07 -11.23
CA THR A 70 -2.81 -0.07 -12.28
C THR A 70 -2.19 1.20 -11.67
N MET A 71 -2.67 1.64 -10.50
CA MET A 71 -2.12 2.77 -9.78
C MET A 71 -0.64 2.52 -9.41
N LEU A 72 -0.36 1.39 -8.76
CA LEU A 72 1.01 0.98 -8.38
C LEU A 72 1.96 0.91 -9.59
N GLN A 73 1.51 0.36 -10.71
CA GLN A 73 2.29 0.30 -11.94
C GLN A 73 2.58 1.69 -12.50
N LYS A 74 1.57 2.57 -12.54
CA LYS A 74 1.71 3.94 -13.05
C LYS A 74 2.74 4.75 -12.24
N TYR A 75 2.75 4.58 -10.92
CA TYR A 75 3.65 5.31 -10.01
C TYR A 75 4.92 4.54 -9.65
N LYS A 76 5.12 3.34 -10.21
CA LYS A 76 6.30 2.48 -10.01
C LYS A 76 6.56 2.09 -8.54
N LEU A 77 5.49 1.77 -7.81
CA LEU A 77 5.52 1.41 -6.38
C LEU A 77 5.28 -0.09 -6.12
N GLY A 78 5.39 -0.94 -7.14
CA GLY A 78 4.94 -2.34 -7.06
C GLY A 78 5.86 -3.30 -6.30
N ASP A 79 7.16 -3.02 -6.23
CA ASP A 79 8.17 -4.04 -5.90
C ASP A 79 8.12 -4.52 -4.43
N ARG A 80 7.59 -3.69 -3.53
CA ARG A 80 7.48 -3.98 -2.09
C ARG A 80 6.01 -4.08 -1.63
N CYS A 81 5.11 -4.36 -2.57
CA CYS A 81 3.69 -4.45 -2.30
C CYS A 81 3.10 -5.80 -2.72
N ARG A 82 2.42 -6.47 -1.78
CA ARG A 82 1.57 -7.63 -2.06
C ARG A 82 0.11 -7.24 -1.96
N LEU A 83 -0.71 -7.74 -2.89
CA LEU A 83 -2.14 -7.45 -2.93
C LEU A 83 -2.98 -8.73 -2.88
N PHE A 84 -3.89 -8.80 -1.90
CA PHE A 84 -4.78 -9.93 -1.68
C PHE A 84 -6.24 -9.54 -1.89
N VAL A 85 -6.99 -10.41 -2.59
CA VAL A 85 -8.45 -10.32 -2.61
C VAL A 85 -8.97 -11.20 -1.48
N ALA A 86 -9.41 -10.59 -0.38
CA ALA A 86 -9.88 -11.32 0.79
C ALA A 86 -10.83 -10.47 1.64
N ASP A 87 -11.55 -11.12 2.56
CA ASP A 87 -12.32 -10.46 3.61
C ASP A 87 -11.37 -9.99 4.71
N GLY A 88 -11.33 -8.68 4.95
CA GLY A 88 -10.45 -8.08 5.96
C GLY A 88 -10.78 -8.47 7.40
N THR A 89 -11.97 -9.02 7.68
CA THR A 89 -12.36 -9.48 9.02
C THR A 89 -11.73 -10.81 9.42
N THR A 90 -11.24 -11.58 8.44
CA THR A 90 -10.66 -12.92 8.66
C THR A 90 -9.25 -13.06 8.10
N PHE A 91 -8.74 -12.02 7.43
CA PHE A 91 -7.43 -12.05 6.79
C PHE A 91 -6.29 -12.10 7.81
N SER A 92 -5.32 -12.99 7.56
CA SER A 92 -4.09 -13.10 8.34
C SER A 92 -2.95 -13.50 7.42
N VAL A 93 -1.79 -12.88 7.62
CA VAL A 93 -0.56 -13.18 6.90
C VAL A 93 0.64 -12.77 7.73
N ILE A 94 1.76 -13.46 7.53
CA ILE A 94 3.04 -13.09 8.11
C ILE A 94 3.62 -11.90 7.32
N PRO A 95 4.19 -10.88 8.00
CA PRO A 95 4.92 -9.79 7.33
C PRO A 95 6.02 -10.32 6.42
N GLU A 96 6.31 -9.62 5.31
CA GLU A 96 7.45 -10.00 4.47
C GLU A 96 8.76 -9.86 5.23
N GLY A 97 9.68 -10.81 5.06
CA GLY A 97 11.00 -10.74 5.70
C GLY A 97 11.01 -11.07 7.20
N PHE A 98 9.87 -11.36 7.82
CA PHE A 98 9.83 -11.87 9.18
C PHE A 98 10.49 -13.25 9.23
N ARG A 99 11.62 -13.35 9.93
CA ARG A 99 12.25 -14.61 10.33
C ARG A 99 11.82 -14.86 11.77
N SER A 100 11.19 -16.00 12.06
CA SER A 100 11.02 -16.41 13.45
C SER A 100 12.40 -16.75 14.01
N ASP A 101 12.77 -16.19 15.16
CA ASP A 101 14.01 -16.52 15.90
C ASP A 101 13.98 -17.94 16.51
N SER A 102 13.47 -18.92 15.76
CA SER A 102 13.26 -20.29 16.21
C SER A 102 13.69 -21.31 15.15
N GLU A 103 14.94 -21.17 14.67
CA GLU A 103 15.81 -22.25 14.17
C GLU A 103 17.27 -21.97 14.55
#